data_AF-A0A527HGS9-F1
#
_entry.id   AF-A0A527HGS9-F1
#
_cell.length_a   1.000
_cell.length_b   1.000
_cell.length_c   1.000
_cell.angle_alpha   90.00
_cell.angle_beta   90.00
_cell.angle_gamma   90.00
#
_symmetry.space_group_name_H-M   'P 1'
#
loop_
_entity.id
_entity.type
_entity.pdbx_description
1 polymer ?
#
loop_
_entity_poly.entity_id
_entity_poly.type
_entity_poly.pdbx_seq_one_letter_code
_entity_poly.pdbx_strand_id
1 'polypeptide(L)'
;MGNGLLIVALSRTLDDAGHVAELVGIGAAAWLIGFVVPGAPGGLGVREAVLIMGLTAAGLPPPAATAIALGNRLVTVLGDCLVALVELILQKGKSA
;
A
#
# COMPACT_ATOMS: atom_id res chain seq x y z
N MET A 1 8.09 -6.83 -2.91
CA MET A 1 9.17 -5.88 -3.27
C MET A 1 8.63 -4.51 -3.72
N GLY A 2 7.63 -4.42 -4.63
CA GLY A 2 7.14 -3.12 -5.14
C GLY A 2 6.43 -2.18 -4.15
N ASN A 3 5.80 -2.70 -3.08
CA ASN A 3 5.03 -1.86 -2.15
C ASN A 3 5.90 -0.89 -1.32
N GLY A 4 7.17 -1.22 -1.06
CA GLY A 4 8.08 -0.30 -0.36
C GLY A 4 8.42 0.93 -1.20
N LEU A 5 8.68 0.71 -2.49
CA LEU A 5 8.92 1.81 -3.44
C LEU A 5 7.67 2.68 -3.63
N LEU A 6 6.48 2.07 -3.63
CA LEU A 6 5.22 2.81 -3.70
C LEU A 6 5.03 3.74 -2.48
N ILE A 7 5.35 3.26 -1.27
CA ILE A 7 5.28 4.09 -0.05
C ILE A 7 6.29 5.23 -0.11
N VAL A 8 7.52 4.96 -0.57
CA VAL A 8 8.53 6.01 -0.75
C VAL A 8 8.05 7.05 -1.74
N ALA A 9 7.52 6.64 -2.89
CA ALA A 9 7.00 7.55 -3.90
C ALA A 9 5.84 8.40 -3.36
N LEU A 10 4.88 7.78 -2.68
CA LEU A 10 3.74 8.47 -2.07
C LEU A 10 4.16 9.44 -0.97
N SER A 11 5.13 9.04 -0.12
CA SER A 11 5.73 9.93 0.86
C SER A 11 6.31 11.13 0.14
N ARG A 12 7.27 10.96 -0.78
CA ARG A 12 7.89 12.09 -1.50
C ARG A 12 6.91 13.03 -2.21
N THR A 13 5.74 12.54 -2.63
CA THR A 13 4.71 13.39 -3.26
C THR A 13 3.82 14.15 -2.26
N LEU A 14 3.65 13.62 -1.04
CA LEU A 14 2.69 14.14 -0.06
C LEU A 14 3.39 14.80 1.15
N ASP A 15 4.60 14.36 1.49
CA ASP A 15 5.42 14.81 2.61
C ASP A 15 6.90 14.37 2.43
N ASP A 16 7.86 15.30 2.48
CA ASP A 16 9.29 15.02 2.21
C ASP A 16 10.07 14.50 3.44
N ALA A 17 9.37 13.93 4.43
CA ALA A 17 9.99 13.36 5.63
C ALA A 17 10.34 11.86 5.49
N GLY A 18 11.33 11.43 6.28
CA GLY A 18 11.70 10.02 6.45
C GLY A 18 12.78 9.50 5.50
N HIS A 19 13.65 8.63 6.01
CA HIS A 19 14.70 7.99 5.20
C HIS A 19 14.12 6.83 4.38
N VAL A 20 14.64 6.61 3.17
CA VAL A 20 14.14 5.56 2.25
C VAL A 20 14.13 4.18 2.91
N ALA A 21 15.19 3.83 3.64
CA ALA A 21 15.29 2.54 4.33
C ALA A 21 14.22 2.36 5.41
N GLU A 22 13.91 3.44 6.14
CA GLU A 22 12.89 3.45 7.19
C GLU A 22 11.49 3.28 6.61
N LEU A 23 11.15 4.03 5.55
CA LEU A 23 9.87 3.93 4.86
C LEU A 23 9.64 2.54 4.25
N VAL A 24 10.68 1.95 3.66
CA VAL A 24 10.61 0.58 3.13
C VAL A 24 10.42 -0.44 4.25
N GLY A 25 11.12 -0.27 5.38
CA GLY A 25 10.98 -1.12 6.57
C GLY A 25 9.56 -1.09 7.15
N ILE A 26 9.00 0.11 7.30
CA ILE A 26 7.61 0.31 7.76
C ILE A 26 6.62 -0.37 6.80
N GLY A 27 6.80 -0.18 5.49
CA GLY A 27 5.98 -0.82 4.48
C GLY A 27 6.03 -2.35 4.49
N ALA A 28 7.21 -2.90 4.70
CA ALA A 28 7.42 -4.34 4.83
C ALA A 28 6.77 -4.89 6.10
N ALA A 29 6.95 -4.23 7.24
CA ALA A 29 6.33 -4.60 8.50
C ALA A 29 4.80 -4.58 8.42
N ALA A 30 4.23 -3.52 7.83
CA ALA A 30 2.79 -3.42 7.63
C ALA A 30 2.24 -4.53 6.74
N TRP A 31 2.95 -4.90 5.67
CA TRP A 31 2.59 -6.06 4.86
C TRP A 31 2.64 -7.35 5.68
N LEU A 32 3.76 -7.65 6.34
CA LEU A 32 3.92 -8.87 7.13
C LEU A 32 2.83 -9.00 8.21
N ILE A 33 2.59 -7.94 8.99
CA ILE A 33 1.56 -7.95 10.04
C ILE A 33 0.16 -8.12 9.42
N GLY A 34 -0.14 -7.43 8.33
CA GLY A 34 -1.40 -7.60 7.61
C GLY A 34 -1.63 -9.01 7.06
N PHE A 35 -0.56 -9.76 6.80
CA PHE A 35 -0.65 -11.17 6.38
C PHE A 35 -0.83 -12.14 7.55
N VAL A 36 -0.23 -11.84 8.71
CA VAL A 36 -0.24 -12.74 9.87
C VAL A 36 -1.54 -12.66 10.67
N VAL A 37 -2.20 -11.50 10.70
CA VAL A 37 -3.39 -11.31 11.55
C VAL A 37 -4.59 -12.11 11.02
N PRO A 38 -5.07 -13.12 11.77
CA PRO A 38 -6.24 -13.91 11.38
C PRO A 38 -7.53 -13.08 11.52
N GLY A 39 -8.49 -13.33 10.64
CA GLY A 39 -9.78 -12.61 10.65
C GLY A 39 -9.77 -11.26 9.93
N ALA A 40 -8.63 -10.80 9.41
CA ALA A 40 -8.54 -9.64 8.51
C ALA A 40 -8.39 -10.10 7.05
N PRO A 41 -9.47 -10.17 6.26
CA PRO A 41 -9.39 -10.58 4.86
C PRO A 41 -8.45 -9.65 4.08
N GLY A 42 -7.38 -10.21 3.49
CA GLY A 42 -6.36 -9.45 2.76
C GLY A 42 -5.63 -8.38 3.59
N GLY A 43 -5.63 -8.50 4.92
CA GLY A 43 -5.03 -7.53 5.84
C GLY A 43 -5.70 -6.15 5.81
N LEU A 44 -6.97 -6.06 5.37
CA LEU A 44 -7.76 -4.81 5.37
C LEU A 44 -7.89 -4.24 6.78
N GLY A 45 -7.60 -2.94 6.93
CA GLY A 45 -7.62 -2.22 8.20
C GLY A 45 -6.34 -2.40 9.01
N VAL A 46 -5.84 -3.63 9.18
CA VAL A 46 -4.61 -3.92 9.93
C VAL A 46 -3.40 -3.27 9.27
N ARG A 47 -3.27 -3.44 7.95
CA ARG A 47 -2.11 -2.92 7.21
C ARG A 47 -2.06 -1.40 7.22
N GLU A 48 -3.20 -0.76 7.10
CA GLU A 48 -3.37 0.69 7.14
C GLU A 48 -3.06 1.21 8.54
N ALA A 49 -3.56 0.57 9.59
CA ALA A 49 -3.25 0.94 10.96
C ALA A 49 -1.74 0.86 11.24
N VAL A 50 -1.08 -0.22 10.83
CA VAL A 50 0.37 -0.38 11.02
C VAL A 50 1.15 0.64 10.18
N LEU A 51 0.72 0.93 8.94
CA LEU A 51 1.32 1.99 8.12
C LEU A 51 1.21 3.36 8.79
N ILE A 52 0.02 3.74 9.24
CA ILE A 52 -0.21 5.04 9.88
C ILE A 52 0.62 5.14 11.16
N MET A 53 0.59 4.12 12.02
CA MET A 53 1.38 4.10 13.24
C MET A 53 2.89 4.20 12.95
N GLY A 54 3.40 3.42 11.98
CA GLY A 54 4.82 3.43 11.63
C GLY A 54 5.28 4.75 11.02
N LEU A 55 4.49 5.32 10.10
CA LEU A 55 4.81 6.60 9.46
C LEU A 55 4.72 7.76 10.45
N THR A 56 3.73 7.77 11.35
CA THR A 56 3.65 8.77 12.42
C THR A 56 4.81 8.63 13.41
N ALA A 57 5.24 7.40 13.73
CA ALA A 57 6.43 7.18 14.54
C ALA A 57 7.72 7.66 13.86
N ALA A 58 7.78 7.62 12.52
CA ALA A 58 8.87 8.18 11.71
C ALA A 58 8.82 9.71 11.57
N GLY A 59 7.88 10.38 12.25
CA GLY A 59 7.79 11.85 12.31
C GLY A 59 6.81 12.48 11.32
N LEU A 60 6.08 11.68 10.53
CA LEU A 60 5.07 12.24 9.63
C LEU A 60 3.81 12.66 10.41
N PRO A 61 3.20 13.82 10.07
CA PRO A 61 1.91 14.21 10.63
C PRO A 61 0.83 13.13 10.40
N PRO A 62 -0.05 12.85 11.37
CA PRO A 62 -1.11 11.84 11.21
C PRO A 62 -1.98 12.00 9.95
N PRO A 63 -2.33 13.22 9.50
CA PRO A 63 -3.06 13.40 8.23
C PRO A 63 -2.27 12.92 7.02
N ALA A 64 -0.96 13.21 6.95
CA ALA A 64 -0.09 12.79 5.85
C ALA A 64 0.12 11.27 5.86
N ALA A 65 0.38 10.68 7.03
CA ALA A 65 0.49 9.24 7.21
C ALA A 65 -0.78 8.50 6.76
N THR A 66 -1.95 9.05 7.09
CA THR A 66 -3.26 8.51 6.67
C THR A 66 -3.44 8.62 5.15
N ALA A 67 -3.10 9.76 4.55
CA ALA A 67 -3.17 9.96 3.11
C ALA A 67 -2.26 8.96 2.35
N ILE A 68 -1.03 8.72 2.84
CA ILE A 68 -0.11 7.74 2.26
C ILE A 68 -0.67 6.32 2.37
N ALA A 69 -1.22 5.95 3.54
CA ALA A 69 -1.79 4.61 3.75
C ALA A 69 -2.99 4.34 2.82
N LEU A 70 -3.90 5.31 2.68
CA LEU A 70 -5.05 5.22 1.78
C LEU A 70 -4.63 5.27 0.31
N GLY A 71 -3.68 6.13 -0.06
CA GLY A 71 -3.13 6.22 -1.40
C GLY A 71 -2.48 4.91 -1.83
N ASN A 72 -1.76 4.25 -0.92
CA ASN A 72 -1.18 2.94 -1.18
C ASN A 72 -2.28 1.90 -1.52
N ARG A 73 -3.42 1.92 -0.82
CA ARG A 73 -4.55 1.04 -1.14
C ARG A 73 -5.18 1.34 -2.48
N LEU A 74 -5.43 2.62 -2.75
CA LEU A 74 -6.01 3.04 -4.02
C LEU A 74 -5.16 2.53 -5.20
N VAL A 75 -3.85 2.74 -5.15
CA VAL A 75 -2.93 2.29 -6.20
C VAL A 75 -2.93 0.77 -6.33
N THR A 76 -2.88 0.02 -5.23
CA THR A 76 -2.90 -1.45 -5.30
C THR A 76 -4.22 -2.01 -5.85
N VAL A 77 -5.36 -1.46 -5.42
CA VAL A 77 -6.68 -1.89 -5.90
C VAL A 77 -6.85 -1.55 -7.37
N LEU A 78 -6.43 -0.36 -7.80
CA LEU A 78 -6.45 0.00 -9.22
C LEU A 78 -5.56 -0.92 -10.06
N GLY A 79 -4.38 -1.29 -9.55
CA GLY A 79 -3.51 -2.28 -10.20
C GLY A 79 -4.21 -3.61 -10.41
N ASP A 80 -4.86 -4.14 -9.37
CA ASP A 80 -5.61 -5.41 -9.44
C ASP A 80 -6.80 -5.30 -10.41
N CYS A 81 -7.55 -4.20 -10.38
CA CYS A 81 -8.64 -3.93 -11.30
C CYS A 81 -8.18 -3.85 -12.76
N LEU A 82 -7.03 -3.22 -13.03
CA LEU A 82 -6.45 -3.12 -14.37
C LEU A 82 -6.06 -4.49 -14.91
N VAL A 83 -5.40 -5.32 -14.09
CA VAL A 83 -5.03 -6.69 -14.48
C VAL A 83 -6.29 -7.51 -14.77
N ALA A 84 -7.31 -7.43 -13.90
CA ALA A 84 -8.58 -8.11 -14.13
C ALA A 84 -9.27 -7.64 -15.42
N LEU A 85 -9.25 -6.35 -15.71
CA LEU A 85 -9.85 -5.79 -16.94
C LEU A 85 -9.12 -6.28 -18.20
N VAL A 86 -7.79 -6.27 -18.19
CA VAL A 86 -6.97 -6.78 -19.31
C VAL A 86 -7.30 -8.24 -19.57
N GLU A 87 -7.36 -9.06 -18.52
CA GLU A 87 -7.70 -10.48 -18.63
C GLU A 87 -9.10 -10.69 -19.23
N LEU A 88 -10.11 -9.93 -18.80
CA LEU A 88 -11.47 -9.98 -19.35
C LEU A 88 -11.52 -9.62 -20.85
N ILE A 89 -10.70 -8.65 -21.28
CA ILE A 89 -10.60 -8.26 -22.69
C ILE A 89 -9.97 -9.39 -23.51
N LEU A 90 -8.90 -10.01 -23.00
CA LEU A 90 -8.21 -11.11 -23.68
C LEU A 90 -9.09 -12.37 -23.77
N GLN A 91 -9.86 -12.69 -22.73
CA GLN A 91 -10.78 -13.83 -22.73
C GLN A 91 -11.91 -13.65 -23.75
N LYS A 92 -12.45 -12.44 -23.90
CA LYS A 92 -13.45 -12.13 -24.94
C LYS A 92 -12.93 -12.41 -26.35
N GLY A 93 -11.64 -12.21 -26.61
CA GLY A 93 -11.01 -12.48 -27.92
C GLY A 93 -10.73 -13.96 -28.19
N LYS A 94 -10.75 -14.84 -27.17
CA LYS A 94 -10.56 -16.29 -27.30
C LYS A 94 -11.87 -17.08 -27.46
N SER A 95 -12.99 -16.48 -27.12
CA SER A 95 -14.33 -17.09 -27.23
C SER A 95 -15.10 -16.69 -28.50
N ALA A 96 -14.44 -16.02 -29.46
CA ALA A 96 -14.97 -15.66 -30.78
C ALA A 96 -14.14 -16.35 -31.87
#